data_AF-A0A1R1Z094-F1
#
_entry.id   AF-A0A1R1Z094-F1
#
_cell.length_a   1.000
_cell.length_b   1.000
_cell.length_c   1.000
_cell.angle_alpha   90.00
_cell.angle_beta   90.00
_cell.angle_gamma   90.00
#
_symmetry.space_group_name_H-M   'P 1'
#
loop_
_entity.id
_entity.type
_entity.pdbx_description
1 polymer ?
#
loop_
_entity_poly.entity_id
_entity_poly.type
_entity_poly.pdbx_seq_one_letter_code
_entity_poly.pdbx_strand_id
1 'polypeptide(L)'
;MHVLDASGVKPLDAGWVPRMPASKKRSYARYTMAAVELLGMLVQLERKARRMTAQDMADRLGVDRSTLHRLENGDPKVELGLAFEACAILGIPLFEEDAQGVSMRLDEAGKRLALLPRRVRPKPLSISDDF
;
A
#
# COMPACT_ATOMS: atom_id res chain seq x y z
N MET A 1 24.64 62.81 -13.70
CA MET A 1 25.31 62.07 -12.61
C MET A 1 24.18 61.51 -11.74
N HIS A 2 23.72 60.27 -11.84
CA HIS A 2 24.40 58.99 -12.05
C HIS A 2 23.71 58.15 -13.14
N VAL A 3 24.56 57.51 -13.95
CA VAL A 3 24.29 56.32 -14.75
C VAL A 3 24.19 55.12 -13.78
N LEU A 4 23.36 54.11 -14.07
CA LEU A 4 23.72 52.68 -14.05
C LEU A 4 22.49 51.82 -14.44
N ASP A 5 22.57 51.31 -15.67
CA ASP A 5 21.98 50.07 -16.14
C ASP A 5 22.46 48.88 -15.29
N ALA A 6 21.55 47.99 -14.92
CA ALA A 6 21.87 46.61 -14.57
C ALA A 6 20.68 45.70 -14.88
N SER A 7 20.55 45.35 -16.16
CA SER A 7 19.86 44.15 -16.61
C SER A 7 20.37 42.91 -15.86
N GLY A 8 19.67 42.50 -14.80
CA GLY A 8 19.92 41.27 -14.05
C GLY A 8 19.13 40.08 -14.59
N VAL A 9 19.22 39.79 -15.89
CA VAL A 9 18.72 38.51 -16.43
C VAL A 9 19.72 37.44 -16.00
N LYS A 10 19.33 36.66 -14.99
CA LYS A 10 20.08 35.47 -14.56
C LYS A 10 20.09 34.45 -15.72
N PRO A 11 21.25 33.93 -16.14
CA PRO A 11 21.29 32.97 -17.23
C PRO A 11 20.54 31.68 -16.86
N LEU A 12 19.80 31.16 -17.84
CA LEU A 12 19.15 29.85 -17.79
C LEU A 12 20.23 28.79 -17.99
N ASP A 13 20.97 28.50 -16.92
CA ASP A 13 21.99 27.47 -16.90
C ASP A 13 21.30 26.10 -16.92
N ALA A 14 21.77 25.25 -17.82
CA ALA A 14 21.24 23.93 -18.10
C ALA A 14 21.07 23.04 -16.85
N GLY A 15 19.92 22.37 -16.78
CA GLY A 15 19.89 20.98 -16.33
C GLY A 15 19.73 20.67 -14.84
N TRP A 16 18.98 21.48 -14.06
CA TRP A 16 18.50 20.97 -12.79
C TRP A 16 17.42 19.89 -13.02
N VAL A 17 17.84 18.62 -13.03
CA VAL A 17 16.94 17.47 -12.98
C VAL A 17 16.89 17.01 -11.52
N PRO A 18 15.77 17.17 -10.79
CA PRO A 18 15.66 16.66 -9.43
C PRO A 18 15.87 15.15 -9.44
N ARG A 19 16.98 14.68 -8.84
CA ARG A 19 17.17 13.26 -8.56
C ARG A 19 16.11 12.86 -7.54
N MET A 20 15.11 12.11 -7.99
CA MET A 20 14.17 11.48 -7.07
C MET A 20 14.94 10.59 -6.11
N PRO A 21 14.71 10.69 -4.79
CA PRO A 21 15.40 9.83 -3.83
C PRO A 21 15.10 8.37 -4.17
N ALA A 22 16.16 7.56 -4.25
CA ALA A 22 16.02 6.13 -4.54
C ALA A 22 15.08 5.47 -3.51
N SER A 23 14.12 4.69 -4.00
CA SER A 23 13.18 3.94 -3.15
C SER A 23 13.95 3.06 -2.15
N LYS A 24 13.73 3.27 -0.84
CA LYS A 24 14.34 2.47 0.21
C LYS A 24 13.92 1.00 0.06
N LYS A 25 14.89 0.08 -0.11
CA LYS A 25 14.63 -1.37 -0.12
C LYS A 25 14.17 -1.81 1.27
N ARG A 26 12.92 -2.25 1.40
CA ARG A 26 12.38 -2.85 2.62
C ARG A 26 12.77 -4.33 2.68
N SER A 27 13.13 -4.81 3.86
CA SER A 27 13.24 -6.24 4.13
C SER A 27 11.92 -6.73 4.70
N TYR A 28 11.36 -7.79 4.12
CA TYR A 28 10.11 -8.39 4.57
C TYR A 28 10.40 -9.67 5.35
N ALA A 29 9.62 -9.91 6.41
CA ALA A 29 9.68 -11.18 7.13
C ALA A 29 9.23 -12.33 6.21
N ARG A 30 9.71 -13.55 6.48
CA ARG A 30 9.29 -14.75 5.74
C ARG A 30 7.78 -14.94 5.74
N TYR A 31 7.15 -14.67 6.89
CA TYR A 31 5.69 -14.70 7.02
C TYR A 31 5.01 -13.76 6.02
N THR A 32 5.49 -12.52 5.90
CA THR A 32 4.94 -11.54 4.95
C THR A 32 5.03 -12.05 3.53
N MET A 33 6.20 -12.58 3.12
CA MET A 33 6.39 -13.11 1.77
C MET A 33 5.46 -14.30 1.48
N ALA A 34 5.34 -15.24 2.42
CA ALA A 34 4.43 -16.38 2.28
C ALA A 34 2.96 -15.95 2.19
N ALA A 35 2.55 -14.94 2.98
CA ALA A 35 1.19 -14.43 2.98
C ALA A 35 0.82 -13.74 1.65
N VAL A 36 1.71 -12.91 1.10
CA VAL A 36 1.44 -12.25 -0.20
C VAL A 36 1.47 -13.22 -1.37
N GLU A 37 2.34 -14.24 -1.31
CA GLU A 37 2.37 -15.32 -2.30
C GLU A 37 1.08 -16.13 -2.27
N LEU A 38 0.62 -16.54 -1.08
CA LEU A 38 -0.65 -17.24 -0.91
C LEU A 38 -1.83 -16.42 -1.46
N LEU A 39 -1.89 -15.12 -1.14
CA LEU A 39 -2.93 -14.23 -1.65
C LEU A 39 -2.93 -14.18 -3.19
N GLY A 40 -1.75 -14.01 -3.80
CA GLY A 40 -1.60 -14.02 -5.25
C GLY A 40 -2.07 -15.32 -5.90
N MET A 41 -1.75 -16.46 -5.28
CA MET A 41 -2.20 -17.78 -5.72
C MET A 41 -3.72 -17.93 -5.63
N LEU A 42 -4.36 -17.45 -4.56
CA LEU A 42 -5.82 -17.48 -4.40
C LEU A 42 -6.51 -16.64 -5.47
N VAL A 43 -6.01 -15.43 -5.74
CA VAL A 43 -6.48 -14.57 -6.84
C VAL A 43 -6.39 -15.31 -8.17
N GLN A 44 -5.24 -15.93 -8.45
CA GLN A 44 -5.05 -16.67 -9.69
C GLN A 44 -5.96 -17.90 -9.79
N LEU A 45 -6.16 -18.63 -8.68
CA LEU A 45 -7.00 -19.81 -8.60
C LEU A 45 -8.46 -19.46 -8.91
N GLU A 46 -9.03 -18.47 -8.22
CA GLU A 46 -10.42 -18.05 -8.40
C GLU A 46 -10.67 -17.47 -9.80
N ARG A 47 -9.73 -16.65 -10.30
CA ARG A 47 -9.82 -16.13 -11.66
C ARG A 47 -9.88 -17.26 -12.69
N LYS A 48 -9.00 -18.27 -12.57
CA LYS A 48 -8.97 -19.44 -13.45
C LYS A 48 -10.22 -20.31 -13.28
N ALA A 49 -10.70 -20.52 -12.05
CA ALA A 49 -11.93 -21.27 -11.78
C ALA A 49 -13.15 -20.65 -12.49
N ARG A 50 -13.17 -19.31 -12.58
CA ARG A 50 -14.20 -18.53 -13.30
C ARG A 50 -13.94 -18.39 -14.81
N ARG A 51 -12.90 -19.05 -15.35
CA ARG A 51 -12.45 -18.97 -16.76
C ARG A 51 -12.17 -17.53 -17.24
N MET A 52 -11.74 -16.66 -16.34
CA MET A 52 -11.44 -15.27 -16.63
C MET A 52 -9.96 -15.12 -17.04
N THR A 53 -9.67 -14.39 -18.12
CA THR A 53 -8.29 -14.16 -18.52
C THR A 53 -7.61 -13.12 -17.63
N ALA A 54 -6.27 -13.07 -17.68
CA ALA A 54 -5.53 -12.03 -16.96
C ALA A 54 -5.88 -10.62 -17.48
N GLN A 55 -6.17 -10.47 -18.78
CA GLN A 55 -6.57 -9.16 -19.30
C GLN A 55 -7.94 -8.76 -18.78
N ASP A 56 -8.92 -9.68 -18.81
CA ASP A 56 -10.28 -9.39 -18.31
C ASP A 56 -10.28 -8.93 -16.85
N MET A 57 -9.46 -9.55 -16.01
CA MET A 57 -9.34 -9.16 -14.61
C MET A 57 -8.63 -7.82 -14.45
N ALA A 58 -7.55 -7.57 -15.21
CA ALA A 58 -6.84 -6.30 -15.18
C ALA A 58 -7.76 -5.14 -15.60
N ASP A 59 -8.58 -5.34 -16.62
CA ASP A 59 -9.56 -4.35 -17.09
C ASP A 59 -10.62 -4.05 -16.03
N ARG A 60 -11.13 -5.08 -15.32
CA ARG A 60 -12.07 -4.91 -14.21
C ARG A 60 -11.47 -4.14 -13.02
N LEU A 61 -10.18 -4.34 -12.78
CA LEU A 61 -9.43 -3.63 -11.75
C LEU A 61 -9.00 -2.22 -12.19
N GLY A 62 -9.15 -1.87 -13.47
CA GLY A 62 -8.67 -0.59 -14.00
C GLY A 62 -7.14 -0.46 -13.99
N VAL A 63 -6.41 -1.57 -14.11
CA VAL A 63 -4.94 -1.61 -14.08
C VAL A 63 -4.37 -2.27 -15.33
N ASP A 64 -3.06 -2.10 -15.53
CA ASP A 64 -2.37 -2.84 -16.58
C ASP A 64 -2.21 -4.33 -16.21
N ARG A 65 -2.10 -5.18 -17.24
CA ARG A 65 -1.92 -6.63 -17.08
C ARG A 65 -0.65 -7.01 -16.31
N SER A 66 0.41 -6.21 -16.38
CA SER A 66 1.66 -6.47 -15.65
C SER A 66 1.48 -6.26 -14.14
N THR A 67 0.65 -5.30 -13.73
CA THR A 67 0.29 -5.08 -12.33
C THR A 67 -0.54 -6.25 -11.80
N LEU A 68 -1.51 -6.77 -12.56
CA LEU A 68 -2.18 -8.01 -12.18
C LEU A 68 -1.18 -9.18 -12.07
N HIS A 69 -0.24 -9.29 -13.01
CA HIS A 69 0.76 -10.35 -12.95
C HIS A 69 1.63 -10.27 -11.70
N ARG A 70 2.03 -9.06 -11.28
CA ARG A 70 2.75 -8.83 -10.01
C ARG A 70 1.90 -9.23 -8.81
N LEU A 71 0.61 -8.91 -8.81
CA LEU A 71 -0.33 -9.32 -7.76
C LEU A 71 -0.41 -10.85 -7.65
N GLU A 72 -0.64 -11.55 -8.77
CA GLU A 72 -0.74 -13.01 -8.79
C GLU A 72 0.57 -13.71 -8.39
N ASN A 73 1.72 -13.08 -8.59
CA ASN A 73 3.01 -13.57 -8.15
C ASN A 73 3.37 -13.15 -6.70
N GLY A 74 2.47 -12.47 -6.00
CA GLY A 74 2.69 -12.06 -4.61
C GLY A 74 3.74 -10.96 -4.43
N ASP A 75 3.82 -9.98 -5.34
CA ASP A 75 4.69 -8.81 -5.14
C ASP A 75 4.19 -7.98 -3.93
N PRO A 76 4.97 -7.87 -2.84
CA PRO A 76 4.58 -7.12 -1.65
C PRO A 76 4.50 -5.60 -1.86
N LYS A 77 4.84 -5.10 -3.06
CA LYS A 77 4.69 -3.69 -3.44
C LYS A 77 3.38 -3.39 -4.17
N VAL A 78 2.58 -4.40 -4.48
CA VAL A 78 1.23 -4.15 -4.99
C VAL A 78 0.42 -3.43 -3.91
N GLU A 79 -0.33 -2.41 -4.33
CA GLU A 79 -1.14 -1.61 -3.41
C GLU A 79 -2.16 -2.50 -2.71
N LEU A 80 -2.26 -2.38 -1.38
CA LEU A 80 -3.15 -3.18 -0.57
C LEU A 80 -4.61 -3.06 -1.03
N GLY A 81 -5.03 -1.84 -1.39
CA GLY A 81 -6.37 -1.59 -1.91
C GLY A 81 -6.65 -2.34 -3.21
N LEU A 82 -5.67 -2.40 -4.12
CA LEU A 82 -5.81 -3.15 -5.37
C LEU A 82 -5.94 -4.66 -5.12
N ALA A 83 -5.14 -5.19 -4.20
CA ALA A 83 -5.23 -6.61 -3.82
C ALA A 83 -6.60 -6.93 -3.19
N PHE A 84 -7.13 -6.02 -2.36
CA PHE A 84 -8.44 -6.17 -1.72
C PHE A 84 -9.58 -6.09 -2.75
N GLU A 85 -9.50 -5.16 -3.70
CA GLU A 85 -10.47 -5.06 -4.78
C GLU A 85 -10.50 -6.33 -5.63
N ALA A 86 -9.33 -6.90 -5.94
CA ALA A 86 -9.25 -8.18 -6.64
C ALA A 86 -9.94 -9.32 -5.87
N CYS A 87 -9.73 -9.36 -4.55
CA CYS A 87 -10.40 -10.33 -3.68
C CYS A 87 -11.92 -10.13 -3.66
N ALA A 88 -12.39 -8.88 -3.58
CA ALA A 88 -13.82 -8.56 -3.60
C ALA A 88 -14.49 -9.00 -4.91
N ILE A 89 -13.90 -8.67 -6.07
CA ILE A 89 -14.40 -9.09 -7.39
C ILE A 89 -14.44 -10.62 -7.53
N LEU A 90 -13.44 -11.29 -6.97
CA LEU A 90 -13.31 -12.76 -7.01
C LEU A 90 -14.02 -13.46 -5.84
N GLY A 91 -14.70 -12.75 -4.95
CA GLY A 91 -15.38 -13.34 -3.80
C GLY A 91 -14.46 -14.09 -2.83
N ILE A 92 -13.20 -13.66 -2.71
CA ILE A 92 -12.24 -14.18 -1.74
C ILE A 92 -12.44 -13.40 -0.43
N PRO A 93 -13.00 -13.99 0.63
CA PRO A 93 -13.24 -13.28 1.88
C PRO A 93 -11.90 -13.04 2.61
N LEU A 94 -11.61 -11.77 2.94
CA LEU A 94 -10.43 -11.40 3.73
C LEU A 94 -10.76 -11.15 5.21
N PHE A 95 -11.97 -10.66 5.51
CA PHE A 95 -12.42 -10.36 6.87
C PHE A 95 -13.82 -10.89 7.10
N GLU A 96 -14.78 -10.42 6.31
CA GLU A 96 -16.20 -10.81 6.36
C GLU A 96 -16.63 -11.19 4.94
N GLU A 97 -17.74 -11.91 4.83
CA GLU A 97 -18.26 -12.43 3.55
C GLU A 97 -18.80 -11.32 2.64
N ASP A 98 -19.29 -10.21 3.22
CA ASP A 98 -19.86 -9.09 2.49
C ASP A 98 -19.48 -7.72 3.06
N ALA A 99 -19.84 -6.66 2.32
CA ALA A 99 -19.56 -5.28 2.69
C ALA A 99 -20.30 -4.82 3.97
N GLN A 100 -21.45 -5.43 4.30
CA GLN A 100 -22.21 -5.08 5.50
C GLN A 100 -21.50 -5.60 6.74
N GLY A 101 -21.02 -6.85 6.72
CA GLY A 101 -20.19 -7.42 7.76
C GLY A 101 -18.95 -6.57 8.02
N VAL A 102 -18.21 -6.19 6.96
CA VAL A 102 -17.03 -5.31 7.09
C VAL A 102 -17.41 -3.97 7.75
N SER A 103 -18.53 -3.37 7.35
CA SER A 103 -19.00 -2.09 7.91
C SER A 103 -19.34 -2.21 9.40
N MET A 104 -19.99 -3.30 9.82
CA MET A 104 -20.27 -3.56 11.23
C MET A 104 -18.99 -3.74 12.05
N ARG A 105 -18.02 -4.50 11.53
CA ARG A 105 -16.72 -4.70 12.18
C ARG A 105 -15.93 -3.40 12.28
N LEU A 106 -16.02 -2.54 11.27
CA LEU A 106 -15.39 -1.22 11.28
C LEU A 106 -15.97 -0.32 12.38
N ASP A 107 -17.29 -0.27 12.51
CA ASP A 107 -17.97 0.48 13.57
C ASP A 107 -17.61 -0.05 14.97
N GLU A 108 -17.64 -1.37 15.14
CA GLU A 108 -17.24 -2.01 16.40
C GLU A 108 -15.77 -1.70 16.76
N ALA A 109 -14.86 -1.81 15.80
CA ALA A 109 -13.44 -1.48 15.99
C ALA A 109 -13.27 0.00 16.35
N GLY A 110 -14.01 0.89 15.69
CA GLY A 110 -14.02 2.32 15.99
C GLY A 110 -14.46 2.62 17.42
N LYS A 111 -15.56 2.01 17.89
CA LYS A 111 -16.04 2.13 19.27
C LYS A 111 -15.00 1.64 20.28
N ARG A 112 -14.35 0.51 20.01
CA ARG A 112 -13.29 -0.02 20.88
C ARG A 112 -12.07 0.89 20.92
N LEU A 113 -11.63 1.41 19.77
CA LEU A 113 -10.53 2.37 19.69
C LEU A 113 -10.83 3.67 20.46
N ALA A 114 -12.09 4.13 20.47
CA ALA A 114 -12.50 5.31 21.22
C ALA A 114 -12.37 5.16 22.75
N LEU A 115 -12.35 3.93 23.26
CA LEU A 115 -12.10 3.63 24.68
C LEU A 115 -10.62 3.58 25.04
N LEU A 116 -9.73 3.51 24.04
CA LEU A 116 -8.28 3.44 24.25
C LEU A 116 -7.64 4.83 24.26
N PRO A 117 -6.44 4.97 24.84
CA PRO A 117 -5.70 6.23 24.80
C PRO A 117 -5.47 6.70 23.36
N ARG A 118 -5.84 7.95 23.06
CA ARG A 118 -5.64 8.57 21.73
C ARG A 118 -4.19 8.54 21.26
N ARG A 119 -3.22 8.50 22.19
CA ARG A 119 -1.79 8.37 21.89
C ARG A 119 -1.11 7.53 22.97
N VAL A 120 -0.44 6.46 22.55
CA VAL A 120 0.46 5.70 23.42
C VAL A 120 1.83 6.37 23.39
N ARG A 121 2.37 6.71 24.57
CA ARG A 121 3.76 7.15 24.72
C ARG A 121 4.53 6.05 25.46
N PRO A 122 5.70 5.62 24.96
CA PRO A 122 6.55 4.72 25.72
C PRO A 122 6.96 5.43 27.01
N LYS A 123 6.78 4.78 28.15
CA LYS A 123 7.35 5.25 29.41
C LYS A 123 8.86 4.94 29.35
N PRO A 124 9.74 5.92 29.59
CA PRO A 124 11.16 5.62 29.76
C PRO A 124 11.29 4.56 30.86
N LEU A 125 12.05 3.50 30.61
CA LEU A 125 12.42 2.54 31.64
C LEU A 125 13.26 3.30 32.68
N SER A 126 12.64 3.74 33.77
CA SER A 126 13.39 4.14 34.97
C SER A 126 13.80 2.85 35.67
N ILE A 127 15.05 2.45 35.48
CA ILE A 127 15.71 1.51 36.39
C ILE A 127 15.90 2.31 37.69
N SER A 128 15.01 2.10 38.66
CA SER A 128 15.26 2.51 40.05
C SER A 128 16.16 1.43 40.62
N ASP A 129 17.47 1.68 40.59
CA ASP A 129 18.43 0.88 41.32
C ASP A 129 18.54 1.48 42.73
N ASP A 130 17.55 1.17 43.57
CA ASP A 130 17.50 1.55 44.99
C ASP A 130 17.90 0.36 45.89
N PHE A 131 18.95 -0.36 45.49
CA PHE A 131 19.57 -1.44 46.27
C PHE A 131 21.04 -1.13 46.59
#